data_AF-A0A5C0E3V5-F1
#
_entry.id   AF-A0A5C0E3V5-F1
#
_cell.length_a   1.000
_cell.length_b   1.000
_cell.length_c   1.000
_cell.angle_alpha   90.00
_cell.angle_beta   90.00
_cell.angle_gamma   90.00
#
_symmetry.space_group_name_H-M   'P 1'
#
loop_
_entity.id
_entity.type
_entity.pdbx_description
1 polymer ?
#
loop_
_entity_poly.entity_id
_entity_poly.type
_entity_poly.pdbx_seq_one_letter_code
_entity_poly.pdbx_strand_id
1 'polypeptide(L)'
;MQMISYWKNPKEFYNDDGLVLIVGHYDHKNEHNGGEKALGVHWGDYPQSRGKLSPCVIPQDTRNSMLSGLLHQATLNQDTEKINKIIEAIQFFK
;
A
#
# COMPACT_ATOMS: atom_id res chain seq x y z
N MET A 1 -4.69 -15.56 5.61
CA MET A 1 -3.23 -15.72 5.81
C MET A 1 -2.75 -14.54 6.65
N GLN A 2 -1.92 -14.74 7.69
CA GLN A 2 -1.47 -13.63 8.56
C GLN A 2 -0.36 -12.81 7.88
N MET A 3 -0.58 -11.50 7.69
CA MET A 3 0.44 -10.55 7.21
C MET A 3 1.50 -10.31 8.30
N ILE A 4 2.80 -10.32 7.97
CA ILE A 4 3.92 -10.27 8.95
C ILE A 4 4.15 -8.90 9.63
N SER A 5 4.66 -9.01 10.86
CA SER A 5 4.95 -8.08 11.98
C SER A 5 5.44 -6.66 11.72
N TYR A 6 6.04 -6.36 10.58
CA TYR A 6 6.58 -5.01 10.32
C TYR A 6 5.50 -4.04 9.87
N TRP A 7 4.42 -4.56 9.28
CA TRP A 7 3.26 -3.77 8.89
C TRP A 7 2.25 -3.69 10.04
N LYS A 8 2.03 -2.50 10.58
CA LYS A 8 1.04 -2.19 11.60
C LYS A 8 -0.16 -1.49 10.95
N ASN A 9 -1.36 -1.98 11.26
CA ASN A 9 -2.63 -1.51 10.70
C ASN A 9 -2.66 -1.46 9.15
N PRO A 10 -2.23 -2.52 8.45
CA PRO A 10 -2.29 -2.55 6.99
C PRO A 10 -3.74 -2.55 6.51
N LYS A 11 -4.04 -1.71 5.52
CA LYS A 11 -5.32 -1.66 4.80
C LYS A 11 -5.06 -1.76 3.31
N GLU A 12 -5.63 -2.78 2.67
CA GLU A 12 -5.66 -2.89 1.21
C GLU A 12 -6.66 -1.86 0.65
N PHE A 13 -6.27 -1.15 -0.39
CA PHE A 13 -7.12 -0.10 -0.99
C PHE A 13 -7.19 -0.18 -2.51
N TYR A 14 -6.31 -0.93 -3.16
CA TYR A 14 -6.26 -1.06 -4.60
C TYR A 14 -5.96 -2.50 -4.98
N ASN A 15 -6.67 -3.02 -5.98
CA ASN A 15 -6.43 -4.33 -6.58
C ASN A 15 -6.62 -4.19 -8.09
N ASP A 16 -5.59 -4.58 -8.84
CA ASP A 16 -5.63 -4.66 -10.30
C ASP A 16 -4.93 -5.94 -10.76
N ASP A 17 -5.73 -6.89 -11.23
CA ASP A 17 -5.29 -8.21 -11.69
C ASP A 17 -4.27 -8.90 -10.76
N GLY A 18 -4.58 -8.91 -9.46
CA GLY A 18 -3.76 -9.55 -8.44
C GLY A 18 -2.63 -8.67 -7.89
N LEU A 19 -2.33 -7.51 -8.49
CA LEU A 19 -1.48 -6.49 -7.87
C LEU A 19 -2.30 -5.75 -6.80
N VAL A 20 -1.92 -5.91 -5.54
CA VAL A 20 -2.59 -5.29 -4.41
C VAL A 20 -1.71 -4.22 -3.78
N LEU A 21 -2.26 -3.02 -3.60
CA LEU A 21 -1.61 -1.95 -2.84
C LEU A 21 -2.24 -1.82 -1.45
N ILE A 22 -1.35 -1.60 -0.48
CA ILE A 22 -1.72 -1.40 0.92
C ILE A 22 -1.16 -0.09 1.44
N VAL A 23 -1.88 0.52 2.37
CA VAL A 23 -1.35 1.58 3.24
C VAL A 23 -1.24 1.05 4.67
N GLY A 24 -0.25 1.50 5.40
CA GLY A 24 -0.05 1.11 6.79
C GLY A 24 1.22 1.72 7.34
N HIS A 25 1.62 1.29 8.54
CA HIS A 25 2.88 1.72 9.12
C HIS A 25 3.89 0.60 9.01
N TYR A 26 5.04 0.87 8.39
CA TYR A 26 6.13 -0.08 8.22
C TYR A 26 7.25 0.16 9.23
N ASP A 27 7.67 -0.90 9.90
CA ASP A 27 8.65 -0.85 11.00
C ASP A 27 9.62 -2.03 10.96
N HIS A 28 10.46 -2.12 9.92
CA HIS A 28 11.38 -3.25 9.77
C HIS A 28 12.41 -3.42 10.90
N LYS A 29 12.67 -2.37 11.69
CA LYS A 29 13.63 -2.38 12.79
C LYS A 29 12.98 -2.54 14.17
N ASN A 30 11.66 -2.42 14.28
CA ASN A 30 10.95 -2.30 15.56
C ASN A 30 11.47 -1.14 16.43
N GLU A 31 12.08 -0.12 15.82
CA GLU A 31 12.75 0.99 16.50
C GLU A 31 11.82 2.20 16.66
N HIS A 32 10.76 2.27 15.84
CA HIS A 32 9.83 3.40 15.84
C HIS A 32 8.52 2.92 16.47
N ASN A 33 8.18 3.42 17.67
CA ASN A 33 6.95 3.17 18.44
C ASN A 33 5.65 3.45 17.65
N GLY A 34 5.38 2.70 16.58
CA GLY A 34 4.29 2.93 15.63
C GLY A 34 4.62 2.64 14.16
N GLY A 35 5.89 2.63 13.75
CA GLY A 35 6.33 2.52 12.34
C GLY A 35 6.14 3.79 11.52
N GLU A 36 6.68 3.82 10.30
CA GLU A 36 6.53 4.96 9.37
C GLU A 36 5.39 4.71 8.37
N LYS A 37 4.61 5.74 8.04
CA LYS A 37 3.56 5.67 7.02
C LYS A 37 4.16 5.22 5.68
N ALA A 38 3.79 4.04 5.21
CA ALA A 38 4.36 3.43 4.02
C ALA A 38 3.27 2.95 3.04
N LEU A 39 3.63 2.94 1.76
CA LEU A 39 2.87 2.28 0.70
C LEU A 39 3.50 0.91 0.48
N GLY A 40 2.69 -0.14 0.53
CA GLY A 40 3.11 -1.51 0.30
C GLY A 40 2.50 -2.09 -0.96
N VAL A 41 3.18 -3.07 -1.57
CA VAL A 41 2.67 -3.85 -2.70
C VAL A 41 2.86 -5.34 -2.46
N HIS A 42 1.86 -6.13 -2.85
CA HIS A 42 1.92 -7.58 -2.86
C HIS A 42 1.08 -8.16 -4.00
N TRP A 43 1.28 -9.45 -4.29
CA TRP A 43 0.55 -10.23 -5.29
C TRP A 43 0.06 -11.52 -4.67
N GLY A 44 -1.21 -11.56 -4.29
CA GLY A 44 -1.82 -12.71 -3.63
C GLY A 44 -1.09 -13.07 -2.33
N ASP A 45 -0.27 -14.12 -2.37
CA ASP A 45 0.51 -14.58 -1.23
C ASP A 45 2.01 -14.22 -1.31
N TYR A 46 2.45 -13.49 -2.33
CA TYR A 46 3.84 -13.05 -2.54
C TYR A 46 4.00 -11.54 -2.34
N PRO A 47 5.12 -11.00 -1.80
CA PRO A 47 6.30 -11.72 -1.33
C PRO A 47 6.06 -12.45 -0.02
N GLN A 48 6.85 -13.49 0.24
CA GLN A 48 6.85 -14.18 1.53
C GLN A 48 8.20 -14.05 2.24
N SER A 49 8.13 -13.88 3.56
CA SER A 49 9.26 -14.07 4.45
C SER A 49 8.86 -15.10 5.50
N ARG A 50 9.67 -16.17 5.65
CA ARG A 50 9.39 -17.27 6.59
C ARG A 50 7.96 -17.83 6.48
N GLY A 51 7.45 -17.97 5.25
CA GLY A 51 6.13 -18.56 4.96
C GLY A 51 4.92 -17.66 5.27
N LYS A 52 5.11 -16.35 5.37
CA LYS A 52 4.03 -15.39 5.56
C LYS A 52 4.19 -14.18 4.65
N LEU A 53 3.07 -13.58 4.25
CA LEU A 53 3.02 -12.42 3.35
C LEU A 53 3.78 -11.22 3.93
N SER A 54 4.66 -10.67 3.12
CA SER A 54 5.57 -9.57 3.43
C SER A 54 5.56 -8.55 2.29
N PRO A 55 4.57 -7.64 2.24
CA PRO A 55 4.45 -6.64 1.19
C PRO A 55 5.72 -5.78 1.07
N CYS A 56 6.15 -5.53 -0.16
CA CYS A 56 7.30 -4.68 -0.46
C CYS A 56 6.95 -3.21 -0.23
N VAL A 57 7.83 -2.47 0.44
CA VAL A 57 7.66 -1.02 0.62
C VAL A 57 8.05 -0.30 -0.66
N ILE A 58 7.20 0.65 -1.07
CA ILE A 58 7.45 1.55 -2.18
C ILE A 58 8.08 2.85 -1.66
N PRO A 59 9.26 3.26 -2.15
CA PRO A 59 9.92 4.51 -1.77
C PRO A 59 9.02 5.73 -1.97
N GLN A 60 9.21 6.77 -1.16
CA GLN A 60 8.35 7.96 -1.13
C GLN A 60 8.12 8.61 -2.50
N ASP A 61 9.18 8.85 -3.28
CA ASP A 61 9.04 9.52 -4.59
C ASP A 61 8.28 8.65 -5.60
N THR A 62 8.56 7.34 -5.58
CA THR A 62 7.85 6.34 -6.39
C THR A 62 6.38 6.25 -5.97
N ARG A 63 6.09 6.22 -4.66
CA ARG A 63 4.74 6.23 -4.10
C ARG A 63 3.96 7.44 -4.61
N ASN A 64 4.53 8.64 -4.49
CA ASN A 64 3.84 9.87 -4.88
C ASN A 64 3.53 9.86 -6.39
N SER A 65 4.49 9.43 -7.20
CA SER A 65 4.32 9.30 -8.66
C SER A 65 3.25 8.27 -9.02
N MET A 66 3.27 7.11 -8.36
CA MET A 66 2.32 6.02 -8.59
C MET A 66 0.89 6.42 -8.22
N LEU A 67 0.68 6.99 -7.04
CA LEU A 67 -0.66 7.44 -6.60
C LEU A 67 -1.23 8.53 -7.51
N SER A 68 -0.37 9.46 -7.98
CA SER A 68 -0.78 10.48 -8.95
C SER A 68 -1.20 9.87 -10.29
N GLY A 69 -0.40 8.93 -10.83
CA GLY A 69 -0.72 8.22 -12.07
C GLY A 69 -2.00 7.41 -11.98
N LEU A 70 -2.19 6.67 -10.88
CA LEU A 70 -3.40 5.88 -10.63
C LEU A 70 -4.64 6.77 -10.51
N LEU A 71 -4.53 7.91 -9.81
CA LEU A 71 -5.63 8.86 -9.68
C LEU A 71 -6.00 9.47 -11.04
N HIS A 72 -5.00 9.84 -11.85
CA HIS A 72 -5.23 10.36 -13.19
C HIS A 72 -5.95 9.32 -14.08
N GLN A 73 -5.49 8.07 -14.07
CA GLN A 73 -6.12 6.98 -14.82
C GLN A 73 -7.56 6.73 -14.36
N ALA A 74 -7.80 6.65 -13.05
CA ALA A 74 -9.15 6.46 -12.50
C ALA A 74 -10.09 7.61 -12.88
N THR A 75 -9.56 8.84 -12.93
CA THR A 75 -10.31 10.04 -13.35
C THR A 75 -10.70 9.97 -14.83
N LEU A 76 -9.77 9.60 -15.72
CA LEU A 76 -10.06 9.41 -17.15
C LEU A 76 -11.14 8.34 -17.38
N ASN A 77 -11.13 7.28 -16.56
CA ASN A 77 -12.10 6.19 -16.62
C ASN A 77 -13.41 6.47 -15.87
N GLN A 78 -13.54 7.62 -15.21
CA GLN A 78 -14.69 8.00 -14.37
C GLN A 78 -15.01 6.96 -13.28
N ASP A 79 -14.00 6.21 -12.82
CA ASP A 79 -14.13 5.18 -11.79
C ASP A 79 -14.13 5.83 -10.40
N THR A 80 -15.32 6.29 -9.99
CA THR A 80 -15.52 7.06 -8.76
C THR A 80 -15.12 6.27 -7.51
N GLU A 81 -15.30 4.95 -7.52
CA GLU A 81 -14.90 4.10 -6.41
C GLU A 81 -13.37 4.06 -6.25
N LYS A 82 -12.64 3.81 -7.36
CA LYS A 82 -11.17 3.84 -7.33
C LYS A 82 -10.64 5.23 -6.98
N ILE A 83 -11.24 6.30 -7.49
CA ILE A 83 -10.86 7.68 -7.15
C ILE A 83 -10.92 7.89 -5.63
N ASN A 84 -12.02 7.53 -4.99
CA ASN A 84 -12.19 7.72 -3.55
C ASN A 84 -11.17 6.91 -2.73
N LYS A 85 -10.94 5.64 -3.09
CA LYS A 85 -9.95 4.79 -2.43
C LYS A 85 -8.52 5.34 -2.57
N ILE A 86 -8.16 5.86 -3.75
CA ILE A 86 -6.84 6.47 -3.99
C ILE A 86 -6.70 7.79 -3.22
N ILE A 87 -7.75 8.62 -3.16
CA ILE A 87 -7.75 9.86 -2.36
C ILE A 87 -7.56 9.55 -0.87
N GLU A 88 -8.27 8.55 -0.32
CA GLU A 88 -8.06 8.09 1.07
C GLU A 88 -6.61 7.67 1.30
N ALA A 89 -6.01 6.93 0.38
CA ALA A 89 -4.60 6.52 0.48
C ALA A 89 -3.65 7.73 0.40
N ILE A 90 -3.91 8.72 -0.45
CA ILE A 90 -3.12 9.96 -0.49
C ILE A 90 -3.25 10.74 0.83
N GLN A 91 -4.46 10.82 1.39
CA GLN A 91 -4.72 11.49 2.68
C GLN A 91 -4.00 10.79 3.83
N PHE A 92 -3.85 9.46 3.80
CA PHE A 92 -3.10 8.73 4.80
C PHE A 92 -1.65 9.24 4.95
N PHE A 93 -1.02 9.70 3.86
CA PHE A 93 0.36 10.21 3.86
C PHE A 93 0.50 11.70 4.23
N LYS A 94 -0.60 12.40 4.48
CA LYS A 94 -0.59 13.76 5.06
C LYS A 94 -0.51 13.68 6.58
#